data_AF-A0A2K6R1T1-F1
#
_entry.id   AF-A0A2K6R1T1-F1
#
_cell.length_a   1.000
_cell.length_b   1.000
_cell.length_c   1.000
_cell.angle_alpha   90.00
_cell.angle_beta   90.00
_cell.angle_gamma   90.00
#
_symmetry.space_group_name_H-M   'P 1'
#
loop_
_entity.id
_entity.type
_entity.pdbx_description
1 polymer ?
#
loop_
_entity_poly.entity_id
_entity_poly.type
_entity_poly.pdbx_seq_one_letter_code
_entity_poly.pdbx_strand_id
1 'polypeptide(L)'
;MPKWVGTRAAGSCCLAARVIMLHKQIYYSDKYDDEEFEYRHVMLPTDIAKLVRKTHLMSESEWRNLGIQQSQGWVHYMIHEPERHILLFRRPLPKKPKKGSWQAAFQPQALHSCPYFLTPF
;
A
#
# COMPACT_ATOMS: atom_id res chain seq x y z
N MET A 1 -29.79 -39.13 27.79
CA MET A 1 -28.72 -38.87 26.81
C MET A 1 -29.32 -38.08 25.65
N PRO A 2 -28.68 -37.05 25.06
CA PRO A 2 -27.70 -36.10 25.58
C PRO A 2 -28.28 -34.66 25.69
N LYS A 3 -27.66 -33.86 26.57
CA LYS A 3 -27.93 -32.43 26.78
C LYS A 3 -27.23 -31.61 25.68
N TRP A 4 -27.94 -30.71 25.01
CA TRP A 4 -27.33 -29.68 24.18
C TRP A 4 -27.01 -28.46 25.05
N VAL A 5 -25.75 -28.33 25.47
CA VAL A 5 -25.21 -27.08 26.05
C VAL A 5 -24.45 -26.38 24.93
N GLY A 6 -25.12 -25.43 24.29
CA GLY A 6 -24.54 -24.56 23.27
C GLY A 6 -24.58 -23.11 23.72
N THR A 7 -23.77 -22.76 24.71
CA THR A 7 -23.56 -21.35 25.09
C THR A 7 -22.75 -20.69 23.98
N ARG A 8 -23.42 -19.92 23.12
CA ARG A 8 -22.76 -19.06 22.13
C ARG A 8 -21.90 -18.05 22.89
N ALA A 9 -20.59 -18.11 22.66
CA ALA A 9 -19.64 -17.09 23.09
C ALA A 9 -19.93 -15.76 22.38
N ALA A 10 -20.81 -14.94 22.95
CA ALA A 10 -20.89 -13.52 22.64
C ALA A 10 -19.78 -12.81 23.43
N GLY A 11 -18.58 -12.72 22.85
CA GLY A 11 -17.44 -12.20 23.60
C GLY A 11 -16.18 -11.91 22.81
N SER A 12 -16.27 -11.58 21.52
CA SER A 12 -15.13 -11.01 20.78
C SER A 12 -15.58 -10.40 19.46
N CYS A 13 -16.30 -9.27 19.52
CA CYS A 13 -16.57 -8.46 18.32
C CYS A 13 -16.43 -6.96 18.59
N CYS A 14 -16.52 -6.52 19.85
CA CYS A 14 -16.48 -5.10 20.21
C CYS A 14 -15.09 -4.44 20.06
N LEU A 15 -14.00 -5.19 20.22
CA LEU A 15 -12.63 -4.67 20.12
C LEU A 15 -12.22 -4.37 18.67
N ALA A 16 -12.67 -5.16 17.70
CA ALA A 16 -12.35 -4.96 16.28
C ALA A 16 -12.98 -3.67 15.72
N ALA A 17 -14.21 -3.33 16.14
CA ALA A 17 -14.89 -2.11 15.69
C ALA A 17 -14.19 -0.81 16.14
N ARG A 18 -13.51 -0.82 17.30
CA ARG A 18 -12.79 0.34 17.83
C ARG A 18 -11.55 0.69 16.99
N VAL A 19 -10.86 -0.33 16.47
CA VAL A 19 -9.70 -0.16 15.58
C VAL A 19 -10.14 0.32 14.19
N ILE A 20 -11.28 -0.20 13.69
CA ILE A 20 -11.84 0.18 12.37
C ILE A 20 -12.24 1.65 12.28
N MET A 21 -12.78 2.24 13.36
CA MET A 21 -13.17 3.66 13.39
C MET A 21 -11.96 4.62 13.40
N LEU A 22 -10.80 4.18 13.92
CA LEU A 22 -9.59 5.00 14.00
C LEU A 22 -8.78 5.04 12.70
N HIS A 23 -8.91 4.04 11.83
CA HIS A 23 -8.20 4.02 10.55
C HIS A 23 -8.53 5.21 9.63
N LYS A 24 -9.70 5.82 9.81
CA LYS A 24 -10.14 6.98 9.01
C LYS A 24 -9.41 8.28 9.38
N GLN A 25 -8.60 8.28 10.44
CA GLN A 25 -7.86 9.46 10.91
C GLN A 25 -6.36 9.37 10.65
N ILE A 26 -5.90 8.34 9.93
CA ILE A 26 -4.49 8.28 9.53
C ILE A 26 -4.26 9.30 8.43
N TYR A 27 -3.35 10.23 8.66
CA TYR A 27 -2.98 11.26 7.69
C TYR A 27 -1.78 10.81 6.87
N TYR A 28 -1.86 11.04 5.55
CA TYR A 28 -0.80 10.72 4.60
C TYR A 28 -0.30 12.02 3.98
N SER A 29 1.01 12.24 4.06
CA SER A 29 1.63 13.37 3.35
C SER A 29 1.79 13.12 1.85
N ASP A 30 2.03 14.22 1.14
CA ASP A 30 2.48 14.18 -0.24
C ASP A 30 3.80 13.45 -0.38
N LYS A 31 4.01 12.86 -1.56
CA LYS A 31 5.26 12.14 -1.88
C LYS A 31 6.29 13.15 -2.35
N TYR A 32 7.52 12.97 -1.90
CA TYR A 32 8.67 13.73 -2.37
C TYR A 32 9.78 12.75 -2.75
N ASP A 33 10.43 12.98 -3.88
CA ASP A 33 11.47 12.12 -4.42
C ASP A 33 12.84 12.80 -4.42
N ASP A 34 13.88 12.00 -4.20
CA ASP A 34 15.26 12.34 -4.54
C ASP A 34 15.69 11.57 -5.81
N GLU A 35 16.99 11.45 -6.05
CA GLU A 35 17.51 10.74 -7.23
C GLU A 35 17.36 9.21 -7.17
N GLU A 36 17.19 8.61 -5.98
CA GLU A 36 17.23 7.17 -5.74
C GLU A 36 15.95 6.62 -5.09
N PHE A 37 15.29 7.40 -4.24
CA PHE A 37 14.15 7.02 -3.41
C PHE A 37 13.01 8.03 -3.47
N GLU A 38 11.80 7.52 -3.33
CA GLU A 38 10.58 8.26 -3.03
C GLU A 38 10.29 8.15 -1.53
N TYR A 39 9.90 9.25 -0.91
CA TYR A 39 9.62 9.36 0.51
C TYR A 39 8.19 9.81 0.76
N ARG A 40 7.68 9.42 1.93
CA ARG A 40 6.39 9.86 2.48
C ARG A 40 6.42 9.66 3.99
N HIS A 41 5.80 10.58 4.71
CA HIS A 41 5.49 10.38 6.12
C HIS A 41 4.00 10.12 6.34
N VAL A 42 3.70 9.24 7.31
CA VAL A 42 2.34 8.92 7.73
C VAL A 42 2.19 9.35 9.18
N MET A 43 1.17 10.15 9.47
CA MET A 43 0.85 10.56 10.82
C MET A 43 -0.29 9.70 11.36
N LEU A 44 0.02 8.95 12.41
CA LEU A 44 -0.91 8.11 13.13
C LEU A 44 -1.68 8.93 14.18
N PRO A 45 -2.95 8.63 14.43
CA PRO A 45 -3.65 9.15 15.60
C PRO A 45 -2.98 8.66 16.90
N THR A 46 -3.08 9.48 17.94
CA THR A 46 -2.35 9.28 19.22
C THR A 46 -2.66 7.94 19.89
N ASP A 47 -3.85 7.39 19.70
CA ASP A 47 -4.23 6.09 20.26
C ASP A 47 -3.51 4.91 19.58
N ILE A 48 -3.28 4.98 18.26
CA ILE A 48 -2.49 3.97 17.54
C ILE A 48 -1.01 4.17 17.83
N ALA A 49 -0.53 5.43 17.90
CA ALA A 49 0.87 5.73 18.17
C ALA A 49 1.38 5.14 19.50
N LYS A 50 0.51 4.99 20.50
CA LYS A 50 0.85 4.33 21.78
C LYS A 50 1.11 2.82 21.64
N LEU A 51 0.55 2.17 20.63
CA LEU A 51 0.73 0.74 20.35
C LEU A 51 2.04 0.46 19.61
N VAL A 52 2.60 1.48 18.94
CA VAL A 52 3.87 1.35 18.21
C VAL A 52 5.01 1.17 19.21
N ARG A 53 5.71 0.03 19.11
CA ARG A 53 6.88 -0.27 19.93
C ARG A 53 8.07 0.57 19.44
N LYS A 54 8.86 1.08 20.38
CA LYS A 54 9.97 2.02 20.13
C LYS A 54 11.29 1.33 19.77
N THR A 55 11.31 0.01 19.79
CA THR A 55 12.53 -0.78 19.85
C THR A 55 13.08 -1.16 18.48
N HIS A 56 12.26 -1.11 17.42
CA HIS A 56 12.66 -1.60 16.10
C HIS A 56 11.91 -0.89 14.96
N LEU A 57 12.50 -0.95 13.77
CA LEU A 57 11.84 -0.54 12.52
C LEU A 57 10.80 -1.58 12.12
N MET A 58 9.58 -1.14 11.83
CA MET A 58 8.49 -2.02 11.45
C MET A 58 8.64 -2.58 10.04
N SER A 59 8.42 -3.89 9.91
CA SER A 59 8.26 -4.57 8.63
C SER A 59 6.92 -4.24 7.95
N GLU A 60 6.80 -4.59 6.66
CA GLU A 60 5.57 -4.38 5.88
C GLU A 60 4.31 -4.91 6.58
N SER A 61 4.38 -6.13 7.08
CA SER A 61 3.26 -6.76 7.78
C SER A 61 2.89 -6.02 9.07
N GLU A 62 3.88 -5.56 9.83
CA GLU A 62 3.64 -4.90 11.11
C GLU A 62 2.92 -3.56 10.94
N TRP A 63 3.36 -2.72 10.01
CA TRP A 63 2.68 -1.44 9.79
C TRP A 63 1.32 -1.60 9.10
N ARG A 64 1.13 -2.65 8.28
CA ARG A 64 -0.19 -3.00 7.74
C ARG A 64 -1.17 -3.41 8.85
N ASN A 65 -0.69 -4.13 9.86
CA ASN A 65 -1.49 -4.52 11.02
C ASN A 65 -1.94 -3.34 11.88
N LEU A 66 -1.21 -2.21 11.85
CA LEU A 66 -1.61 -0.94 12.46
C LEU A 66 -2.71 -0.20 11.67
N GLY A 67 -3.08 -0.71 10.50
CA GLY A 67 -4.07 -0.10 9.62
C GLY A 67 -3.51 0.89 8.61
N ILE A 68 -2.19 1.01 8.47
CA ILE A 68 -1.59 1.84 7.43
C ILE A 68 -1.78 1.15 6.08
N GLN A 69 -2.51 1.81 5.18
CA GLN A 69 -2.75 1.33 3.82
C GLN A 69 -1.92 2.15 2.82
N GLN A 70 -0.97 1.50 2.16
CA GLN A 70 -0.22 2.06 1.04
C GLN A 70 0.18 0.97 0.04
N SER A 71 0.70 1.38 -1.12
CA SER A 71 1.20 0.48 -2.16
C SER A 71 2.34 -0.42 -1.63
N GLN A 72 2.69 -1.46 -2.37
CA GLN A 72 3.84 -2.30 -2.01
C GLN A 72 5.17 -1.53 -2.17
N GLY A 73 6.19 -1.97 -1.43
CA GLY A 73 7.59 -1.53 -1.59
C GLY A 73 8.00 -0.37 -0.68
N TRP A 74 7.11 0.12 0.18
CA TRP A 74 7.45 1.12 1.20
C TRP A 74 8.13 0.47 2.41
N VAL A 75 9.27 1.05 2.79
CA VAL A 75 10.10 0.60 3.91
C VAL A 75 10.15 1.68 4.96
N HIS A 76 9.81 1.32 6.21
CA HIS A 76 9.97 2.21 7.35
C HIS A 76 11.46 2.30 7.72
N TYR A 77 12.09 3.45 7.49
CA TYR A 77 13.56 3.53 7.49
C TYR A 77 14.16 4.20 8.73
N MET A 78 13.38 5.01 9.45
CA MET A 78 13.88 5.76 10.60
C MET A 78 12.77 5.96 11.64
N ILE A 79 13.13 5.86 12.92
CA ILE A 79 12.26 6.19 14.05
C ILE A 79 12.53 7.64 14.43
N HIS A 80 11.48 8.48 14.41
CA HIS A 80 11.58 9.84 14.94
C HIS A 80 11.20 9.83 16.43
N GLU A 81 12.18 10.03 17.31
CA GLU A 81 11.98 9.96 18.76
C GLU A 81 11.04 11.02 19.35
N PRO A 82 11.07 12.31 18.93
CA PRO A 82 10.20 13.32 19.51
C PRO A 82 8.74 13.21 19.01
N GLU A 83 8.53 12.89 17.72
CA GLU A 83 7.17 12.74 17.14
C GLU A 83 6.90 11.29 16.74
N ARG A 84 6.68 10.42 17.74
CA ARG A 84 6.43 8.97 17.52
C ARG A 84 5.20 8.63 16.69
N HIS A 85 4.28 9.58 16.59
CA HIS A 85 3.08 9.43 15.78
C HIS A 85 3.37 9.62 14.29
N ILE A 86 4.57 10.09 13.93
CA ILE A 86 5.01 10.24 12.54
C ILE A 86 5.92 9.06 12.18
N LEU A 87 5.51 8.32 11.15
CA LEU A 87 6.28 7.22 10.60
C LEU A 87 6.83 7.60 9.24
N LEU A 88 8.15 7.39 9.07
CA LEU A 88 8.89 7.78 7.87
C LEU A 88 9.10 6.57 6.96
N PHE A 89 8.58 6.66 5.73
CA PHE A 89 8.71 5.61 4.74
C PHE A 89 9.55 6.08 3.55
N ARG A 90 10.31 5.15 2.98
CA ARG A 90 11.01 5.31 1.70
C ARG A 90 10.74 4.13 0.77
N ARG A 91 10.80 4.35 -0.53
CA ARG A 91 10.66 3.32 -1.57
C ARG A 91 11.64 3.61 -2.71
N PRO A 92 12.43 2.64 -3.18
CA PRO A 92 13.34 2.86 -4.29
C PRO A 92 12.58 3.19 -5.58
N LEU A 93 13.07 4.17 -6.33
CA LEU A 93 12.48 4.55 -7.61
C LEU A 93 12.79 3.51 -8.69
N PRO A 94 11.88 3.30 -9.66
CA PRO A 94 12.20 2.49 -10.82
C PRO A 94 13.34 3.17 -11.59
N LYS A 95 14.44 2.44 -11.82
CA LYS A 95 15.54 2.92 -12.66
C LYS A 95 14.98 3.30 -14.02
N LYS A 96 15.07 4.57 -14.40
CA LYS A 96 14.61 5.04 -15.72
C LYS A 96 15.34 4.19 -16.77
N PRO A 97 14.62 3.51 -17.69
CA PRO A 97 15.28 2.84 -18.78
C PRO A 97 16.09 3.89 -19.54
N LYS A 98 17.35 3.59 -19.86
CA LYS A 98 18.18 4.48 -20.66
C LYS A 98 17.42 4.77 -21.97
N LYS A 99 17.14 6.05 -22.25
CA LYS A 99 16.54 6.48 -23.52
C LYS A 99 17.49 6.03 -24.65
N GLY A 100 17.22 4.89 -25.26
CA GLY A 100 18.12 4.31 -26.27
C GLY A 100 17.72 2.98 -26.89
N SER A 101 16.55 2.40 -26.58
CA SER A 101 16.07 1.18 -27.24
C SER A 101 14.59 1.26 -27.61
N TRP A 102 14.18 2.36 -28.24
CA TRP A 102 12.91 2.42 -28.99
C TRP A 102 13.19 2.26 -30.48
N GLN A 103 13.96 1.24 -30.84
CA GLN A 103 14.07 0.77 -32.22
C GLN A 103 14.04 -0.76 -32.13
N ALA A 104 13.23 -1.37 -33.00
CA ALA A 104 12.98 -2.82 -33.12
C ALA A 104 11.80 -3.40 -32.30
N ALA A 105 10.57 -2.92 -32.56
CA ALA A 105 9.38 -3.79 -32.69
C ALA A 105 8.14 -2.98 -33.10
N PHE A 106 8.18 -2.30 -34.24
CA PHE A 106 6.95 -1.97 -34.95
C PHE A 106 7.25 -2.02 -36.44
N GLN A 107 7.30 -3.24 -36.96
CA GLN A 107 7.23 -3.46 -38.39
C GLN A 107 5.72 -3.53 -38.69
N PRO A 108 5.11 -2.49 -39.30
CA PRO A 108 3.72 -2.62 -39.72
C PRO A 108 3.70 -3.70 -40.79
N GLN A 109 3.30 -4.91 -40.43
CA GLN A 109 2.97 -5.92 -41.42
C GLN A 109 1.81 -5.34 -42.22
N ALA A 110 2.06 -5.20 -43.51
CA ALA A 110 1.22 -4.55 -44.48
C ALA A 110 -0.25 -4.97 -44.30
N LEU A 111 -1.13 -3.98 -44.18
CA LEU A 111 -2.57 -4.13 -44.39
C LEU A 111 -2.80 -4.35 -45.90
N HIS A 112 -2.46 -5.53 -46.40
CA HIS A 112 -2.83 -5.97 -47.75
C HIS A 112 -3.44 -7.36 -47.67
N SER A 113 -4.70 -7.42 -47.24
CA SER A 113 -5.76 -8.22 -47.87
C SER A 113 -6.94 -8.40 -46.90
N CYS A 114 -7.81 -7.39 -46.78
CA CYS A 114 -9.17 -7.61 -46.31
C CYS A 114 -10.05 -7.84 -47.56
N PRO A 115 -10.55 -9.07 -47.83
CA PRO A 115 -11.35 -9.35 -49.01
C PRO A 115 -12.84 -9.19 -48.70
N TYR A 116 -13.31 -7.98 -48.37
CA TYR A 116 -14.75 -7.74 -48.25
C TYR A 116 -15.10 -6.33 -48.70
N PHE A 117 -15.09 -6.11 -50.02
CA PHE A 117 -15.84 -5.04 -50.67
C PHE A 117 -16.36 -5.57 -52.02
N LEU A 118 -17.53 -6.21 -52.00
CA LEU A 118 -18.45 -6.16 -53.14
C LEU A 118 -19.84 -5.82 -52.61
N THR A 119 -20.31 -4.66 -53.08
CA THR A 119 -21.53 -3.93 -52.72
C THR A 119 -22.80 -4.60 -53.28
N PRO A 120 -23.97 -4.32 -52.70
CA PRO A 120 -25.25 -4.80 -53.22
C PRO A 120 -25.79 -3.85 -54.31
N PHE A 121 -26.20 -4.42 -55.45
CA PHE A 121 -27.28 -3.93 -56.31
C PHE A 121 -27.89 -5.11 -57.07
#